data_AF-A0A1G1E3D6-F1
#
_entry.id   AF-A0A1G1E3D6-F1
#
_cell.length_a   1.000
_cell.length_b   1.000
_cell.length_c   1.000
_cell.angle_alpha   90.00
_cell.angle_beta   90.00
_cell.angle_gamma   90.00
#
_symmetry.space_group_name_H-M   'P 1'
#
loop_
_entity.id
_entity.type
_entity.pdbx_description
1 polymer ?
#
loop_
_entity_poly.entity_id
_entity_poly.type
_entity_poly.pdbx_seq_one_letter_code
_entity_poly.pdbx_strand_id
1 'polypeptide(L)'
;MVSDLKWRTGFGWSSLLLFLASLAGAILLQGFVRGAFAVLVALFGTWLAYRFHTWNGLPWRKVHFRAMLLYSVSAGKETQAAQDQKRPFSVPNACKEMAMLMCGSHKGIFVDAMMSELLTEKGAYFRDLLRSHGPALRPNLSARTLSDISSTAEAMDFCPQLVIGNIIENTYGPEEAARYVLAVLARQAY
;
A
#
# COMPACT_ATOMS: atom_id res chain seq x y z
N MET A 1 -5.83 -14.92 -7.93
CA MET A 1 -5.85 -14.77 -6.46
C MET A 1 -4.42 -14.54 -5.98
N VAL A 2 -4.15 -13.44 -5.28
CA VAL A 2 -2.87 -13.25 -4.59
C VAL A 2 -2.85 -14.20 -3.39
N SER A 3 -1.78 -14.99 -3.24
CA SER A 3 -1.68 -15.95 -2.13
C SER A 3 -1.74 -15.26 -0.77
N ASP A 4 -2.49 -15.82 0.19
CA ASP A 4 -2.54 -15.35 1.59
C ASP A 4 -1.15 -15.23 2.24
N LEU A 5 -0.18 -16.03 1.77
CA LEU A 5 1.21 -15.96 2.23
C LEU A 5 1.86 -14.59 1.92
N LYS A 6 1.80 -14.15 0.65
CA LYS A 6 2.34 -12.84 0.23
C LYS A 6 1.74 -11.69 1.02
N TRP A 7 0.49 -11.83 1.42
CA TRP A 7 -0.22 -10.88 2.27
C TRP A 7 0.39 -10.78 3.68
N ARG A 8 0.61 -11.92 4.35
CA ARG A 8 1.12 -11.94 5.73
C ARG A 8 2.61 -11.63 5.83
N THR A 9 3.41 -12.05 4.85
CA THR A 9 4.87 -12.07 5.01
C THR A 9 5.64 -11.16 4.06
N GLY A 10 5.00 -10.60 3.02
CA GLY A 10 5.67 -9.74 2.04
C GLY A 10 6.50 -10.49 0.98
N PHE A 11 6.41 -11.82 0.96
CA PHE A 11 7.01 -12.72 -0.06
C PHE A 11 6.04 -13.84 -0.43
N GLY A 12 6.12 -14.32 -1.68
CA GLY A 12 5.18 -15.32 -2.22
C GLY A 12 5.61 -16.77 -1.99
N TRP A 13 4.74 -17.70 -2.37
CA TRP A 13 5.02 -19.14 -2.35
C TRP A 13 6.26 -19.53 -3.16
N SER A 14 6.51 -18.86 -4.28
CA SER A 14 7.72 -19.11 -5.10
C SER A 14 9.01 -18.89 -4.31
N SER A 15 9.10 -17.79 -3.56
CA SER A 15 10.26 -17.50 -2.71
C SER A 15 10.42 -18.52 -1.57
N LEU A 16 9.30 -18.94 -0.96
CA LEU A 16 9.33 -19.95 0.09
C LEU A 16 9.75 -21.31 -0.45
N LEU A 17 9.23 -21.73 -1.60
CA LEU A 17 9.61 -22.99 -2.25
C LEU A 17 11.08 -23.02 -2.63
N LEU A 18 11.62 -21.91 -3.14
CA LEU A 18 13.04 -21.80 -3.46
C LEU A 18 13.93 -21.93 -2.21
N PHE A 19 13.51 -21.32 -1.10
CA PHE A 19 14.18 -21.48 0.19
C PHE A 19 14.12 -22.93 0.68
N LEU A 20 12.95 -23.57 0.64
CA LEU A 20 12.76 -24.96 1.06
C LEU A 20 13.55 -25.95 0.19
N ALA A 21 13.57 -25.76 -1.13
CA ALA A 21 14.37 -26.56 -2.04
C ALA A 21 15.86 -26.41 -1.75
N SER A 22 16.32 -25.20 -1.46
CA SER A 22 17.71 -24.94 -1.07
C SER A 22 18.07 -25.62 0.25
N LEU A 23 17.15 -25.58 1.23
CA LEU A 23 17.29 -26.24 2.52
C LEU A 23 17.35 -27.76 2.39
N ALA A 24 16.47 -28.34 1.57
CA ALA A 24 16.50 -29.77 1.26
C ALA A 24 17.83 -30.18 0.62
N GLY A 25 18.34 -29.39 -0.33
CA GLY A 25 19.66 -29.61 -0.93
C GLY A 25 20.80 -29.55 0.11
N ALA A 26 20.75 -28.62 1.07
CA ALA A 26 21.73 -28.51 2.14
C ALA A 26 21.70 -29.67 3.15
N ILE A 27 20.56 -30.35 3.29
CA ILE A 27 20.39 -31.49 4.20
C ILE A 27 20.73 -32.81 3.51
N LEU A 28 20.28 -33.00 2.28
CA LEU A 28 20.32 -34.30 1.58
C LEU A 28 21.61 -34.54 0.78
N LEU A 29 22.32 -33.49 0.38
CA LEU A 29 23.53 -33.61 -0.44
C LEU A 29 24.80 -33.60 0.44
N GLN A 30 25.92 -34.02 -0.15
CA GLN A 30 27.21 -34.12 0.53
C GLN A 30 28.30 -33.33 -0.20
N GLY A 31 29.45 -33.16 0.47
CA GLY A 31 30.62 -32.50 -0.09
C GLY A 31 30.42 -31.02 -0.39
N PHE A 32 31.10 -30.53 -1.43
CA PHE A 32 31.05 -29.11 -1.83
C PHE A 32 29.63 -28.63 -2.17
N VAL A 33 28.82 -29.50 -2.77
CA VAL A 33 27.44 -29.17 -3.17
C VAL A 33 26.58 -28.82 -1.95
N ARG A 34 26.75 -29.53 -0.82
CA ARG A 34 26.11 -29.19 0.45
C ARG A 34 26.47 -27.78 0.90
N GLY A 35 27.75 -27.42 0.81
CA GLY A 35 28.25 -26.09 1.17
C GLY A 35 27.60 -24.98 0.34
N ALA A 36 27.48 -25.18 -0.98
CA ALA A 36 26.81 -24.24 -1.87
C ALA A 36 25.33 -24.03 -1.50
N PHE A 37 24.59 -25.11 -1.24
CA PHE A 37 23.20 -25.01 -0.80
C PHE A 37 23.06 -24.34 0.57
N ALA A 38 23.97 -24.60 1.52
CA ALA A 38 23.96 -23.94 2.82
C ALA A 38 24.13 -22.41 2.70
N VAL A 39 25.00 -21.94 1.80
CA VAL A 39 25.14 -20.52 1.48
C VAL A 39 23.86 -19.94 0.89
N LEU A 40 23.22 -20.66 -0.05
CA LEU A 40 21.94 -20.23 -0.62
C LEU A 40 20.85 -20.12 0.44
N VAL A 41 20.76 -21.07 1.38
CA VAL A 41 19.83 -21.02 2.51
C VAL A 41 20.08 -19.78 3.37
N ALA A 42 21.34 -19.48 3.70
CA ALA A 42 21.68 -18.30 4.49
C ALA A 42 21.28 -17.00 3.78
N LEU A 43 21.56 -16.89 2.47
CA LEU A 43 21.20 -15.72 1.66
C LEU A 43 19.68 -15.56 1.55
N PHE A 44 18.95 -16.61 1.17
CA PHE A 44 17.50 -16.56 1.05
C PHE A 44 16.82 -16.35 2.40
N GLY A 45 17.29 -16.99 3.46
CA GLY A 45 16.76 -16.81 4.82
C GLY A 45 16.90 -15.37 5.30
N THR A 46 18.08 -14.77 5.11
CA THR A 46 18.34 -13.37 5.45
C THR A 46 17.45 -12.43 4.62
N TRP A 47 17.32 -12.68 3.32
CA TRP A 47 16.45 -11.90 2.45
C TRP A 47 14.96 -12.01 2.85
N LEU A 48 14.47 -13.20 3.17
CA LEU A 48 13.10 -13.43 3.64
C LEU A 48 12.83 -12.73 4.97
N ALA A 49 13.78 -12.83 5.92
CA ALA A 49 13.68 -12.14 7.21
C ALA A 49 13.65 -10.63 7.05
N TYR A 50 14.54 -10.07 6.22
CA TYR A 50 14.54 -8.64 5.89
C TYR A 50 13.22 -8.21 5.25
N ARG A 51 12.71 -8.97 4.28
CA ARG A 51 11.41 -8.69 3.62
C ARG A 51 10.26 -8.75 4.61
N PHE A 52 10.24 -9.77 5.47
CA PHE A 52 9.22 -9.92 6.51
C PHE A 52 9.22 -8.73 7.47
N HIS A 53 10.41 -8.35 7.97
CA HIS A 53 10.54 -7.22 8.88
C HIS A 53 10.11 -5.91 8.21
N THR A 54 10.59 -5.65 6.99
CA THR A 54 10.26 -4.45 6.22
C THR A 54 8.77 -4.37 5.85
N TRP A 55 8.13 -5.50 5.58
CA TRP A 55 6.71 -5.58 5.25
C TRP A 55 5.81 -5.40 6.48
N ASN A 56 6.24 -5.90 7.63
CA ASN A 56 5.49 -5.78 8.88
C ASN A 56 5.77 -4.48 9.64
N GLY A 57 6.89 -3.81 9.38
CA GLY A 57 7.27 -2.57 10.06
C GLY A 57 6.52 -1.32 9.61
N LEU A 58 5.78 -1.37 8.49
CA LEU A 58 5.03 -0.23 7.95
C LEU A 58 3.59 -0.67 7.60
N PRO A 59 2.64 -0.59 8.53
CA PRO A 59 1.27 -1.08 8.34
C PRO A 59 0.56 -0.47 7.13
N TRP A 60 0.84 0.79 6.78
CA TRP A 60 0.27 1.43 5.59
C TRP A 60 0.62 0.70 4.28
N ARG A 61 1.77 0.03 4.18
CA ARG A 61 2.17 -0.70 2.96
C ARG A 61 1.20 -1.82 2.63
N LYS A 62 0.71 -2.53 3.65
CA LYS A 62 -0.25 -3.62 3.49
C LYS A 62 -1.59 -3.08 2.98
N VAL A 63 -2.06 -1.98 3.56
CA VAL A 63 -3.31 -1.34 3.15
C VAL A 63 -3.19 -0.83 1.72
N HIS A 64 -2.13 -0.08 1.40
CA HIS A 64 -1.91 0.45 0.06
C HIS A 64 -1.85 -0.65 -0.99
N PHE A 65 -1.03 -1.68 -0.77
CA PHE A 65 -0.90 -2.78 -1.72
C PHE A 65 -2.24 -3.49 -1.96
N ARG A 66 -2.99 -3.79 -0.90
CA ARG A 66 -4.31 -4.44 -1.03
C ARG A 66 -5.30 -3.55 -1.74
N ALA A 67 -5.35 -2.28 -1.39
CA ALA A 67 -6.26 -1.33 -2.00
C ALA A 67 -5.95 -1.15 -3.49
N MET A 68 -4.67 -1.06 -3.89
CA MET A 68 -4.28 -0.96 -5.30
C MET A 68 -4.64 -2.22 -6.11
N LEU A 69 -4.54 -3.41 -5.51
CA LEU A 69 -5.01 -4.65 -6.15
C LEU A 69 -6.54 -4.67 -6.33
N LEU A 70 -7.28 -4.17 -5.35
CA LEU A 70 -8.74 -4.06 -5.47
C LEU A 70 -9.12 -2.97 -6.47
N TYR A 71 -8.40 -1.85 -6.47
CA TYR A 71 -8.59 -0.76 -7.41
C TYR A 71 -8.42 -1.23 -8.86
N SER A 72 -7.42 -2.06 -9.17
CA SER A 72 -7.25 -2.55 -10.54
C SER A 72 -8.45 -3.39 -11.01
N VAL A 73 -9.04 -4.19 -10.12
CA VAL A 73 -10.26 -4.94 -10.39
C VAL A 73 -11.46 -4.00 -10.54
N SER A 74 -11.64 -3.05 -9.62
CA SER A 74 -12.72 -2.06 -9.65
C SER A 74 -12.64 -1.15 -10.88
N ALA A 75 -11.44 -0.73 -11.28
CA ALA A 75 -11.20 0.04 -12.49
C ALA A 75 -11.49 -0.77 -13.76
N GLY A 76 -11.18 -2.07 -13.77
CA GLY A 76 -11.59 -2.97 -14.85
C GLY A 76 -13.11 -3.01 -15.02
N LYS A 77 -13.86 -3.21 -13.93
CA LYS A 77 -15.33 -3.18 -13.94
C LYS A 77 -15.89 -1.83 -14.40
N GLU A 78 -15.34 -0.74 -13.88
CA GLU A 78 -15.77 0.61 -14.22
C GLU A 78 -15.46 0.96 -15.68
N THR A 79 -14.35 0.45 -16.24
CA THR A 79 -14.03 0.59 -17.67
C THR A 79 -15.07 -0.09 -18.54
N GLN A 80 -15.44 -1.33 -18.19
CA GLN A 80 -16.49 -2.06 -18.90
C GLN A 80 -17.83 -1.32 -18.80
N ALA A 81 -18.24 -0.91 -17.60
CA ALA A 81 -19.48 -0.16 -17.40
C ALA A 81 -19.52 1.18 -18.16
N ALA A 82 -18.38 1.89 -18.22
CA ALA A 82 -18.24 3.12 -18.97
C ALA A 82 -18.41 2.91 -20.48
N GLN A 83 -17.86 1.81 -21.02
CA GLN A 83 -18.02 1.42 -22.42
C GLN A 83 -19.48 1.07 -22.74
N ASP A 84 -20.11 0.24 -21.91
CA ASP A 84 -21.51 -0.17 -22.08
C ASP A 84 -22.46 1.03 -22.07
N GLN A 85 -22.17 2.03 -21.21
CA GLN A 85 -22.97 3.25 -21.04
C GLN A 85 -22.52 4.41 -21.96
N LYS A 86 -21.51 4.22 -22.81
CA LYS A 86 -20.94 5.26 -23.69
C LYS A 86 -20.56 6.56 -22.94
N ARG A 87 -20.00 6.43 -21.74
CA ARG A 87 -19.58 7.56 -20.90
C ARG A 87 -18.07 7.49 -20.61
N PRO A 88 -17.43 8.58 -20.16
CA PRO A 88 -16.06 8.52 -19.69
C PRO A 88 -15.92 7.69 -18.40
N PHE A 89 -14.73 7.16 -18.17
CA PHE A 89 -14.35 6.45 -16.94
C PHE A 89 -14.47 7.37 -15.72
N SER A 90 -15.09 6.87 -14.63
CA SER A 90 -15.24 7.62 -13.38
C SER A 90 -14.28 7.08 -12.31
N VAL A 91 -13.22 7.84 -12.02
CA VAL A 91 -12.29 7.54 -10.91
C VAL A 91 -13.03 7.43 -9.57
N PRO A 92 -13.99 8.32 -9.22
CA PRO A 92 -14.77 8.19 -7.99
C PRO A 92 -15.53 6.86 -7.88
N ASN A 93 -16.12 6.38 -8.97
CA ASN A 93 -16.86 5.10 -8.95
C ASN A 93 -15.93 3.92 -8.68
N ALA A 94 -14.79 3.86 -9.37
CA ALA A 94 -13.79 2.82 -9.14
C ALA A 94 -13.23 2.86 -7.71
N CYS A 95 -13.00 4.05 -7.17
CA CYS A 95 -12.52 4.24 -5.79
C CYS A 95 -13.58 3.86 -4.74
N LYS A 96 -14.85 4.18 -4.98
CA LYS A 96 -15.97 3.77 -4.11
C LYS A 96 -16.11 2.25 -4.04
N GLU A 97 -16.08 1.56 -5.18
CA GLU A 97 -16.11 0.10 -5.23
C GLU A 97 -14.90 -0.51 -4.50
N MET A 98 -13.70 0.04 -4.72
CA MET A 98 -12.48 -0.36 -3.99
C MET A 98 -12.66 -0.21 -2.47
N ALA A 99 -13.17 0.93 -2.02
CA ALA A 99 -13.41 1.21 -0.60
C ALA A 99 -14.44 0.24 0.01
N MET A 100 -15.52 -0.08 -0.71
CA MET A 100 -16.50 -1.06 -0.28
C MET A 100 -15.89 -2.46 -0.11
N LEU A 101 -15.02 -2.88 -1.02
CA LEU A 101 -14.30 -4.16 -0.92
C LEU A 101 -13.26 -4.17 0.21
N MET A 102 -12.68 -3.02 0.55
CA MET A 102 -11.73 -2.86 1.65
C MET A 102 -12.41 -2.86 3.01
N CYS A 103 -13.44 -2.03 3.18
CA CYS A 103 -14.12 -1.76 4.45
C CYS A 103 -15.22 -2.78 4.78
N GLY A 104 -15.74 -3.47 3.76
CA GLY A 104 -16.86 -4.41 3.85
C GLY A 104 -18.18 -3.78 3.43
N SER A 105 -19.03 -4.57 2.77
CA SER A 105 -20.29 -4.11 2.16
C SER A 105 -21.29 -3.50 3.15
N HIS A 106 -21.24 -3.92 4.41
CA HIS A 106 -22.09 -3.39 5.49
C HIS A 106 -21.73 -1.95 5.90
N LYS A 107 -20.58 -1.41 5.46
CA LYS A 107 -20.11 -0.04 5.78
C LYS A 107 -20.43 0.99 4.70
N GLY A 108 -21.42 0.72 3.83
CA GLY A 108 -21.76 1.59 2.70
C GLY A 108 -21.94 3.06 3.06
N ILE A 109 -22.68 3.36 4.14
CA ILE A 109 -22.94 4.73 4.59
C ILE A 109 -21.63 5.46 4.94
N PHE A 110 -20.70 4.79 5.63
CA PHE A 110 -19.40 5.38 5.99
C PHE A 110 -18.52 5.60 4.76
N VAL A 111 -18.56 4.67 3.81
CA VAL A 111 -17.83 4.83 2.55
C VAL A 111 -18.38 6.00 1.75
N ASP A 112 -19.71 6.17 1.70
CA ASP A 112 -20.33 7.28 0.99
C ASP A 112 -20.01 8.64 1.62
N ALA A 113 -20.04 8.73 2.95
CA ALA A 113 -19.63 9.93 3.69
C ALA A 113 -18.15 10.27 3.40
N MET A 114 -17.25 9.29 3.55
CA MET A 114 -15.82 9.44 3.26
C MET A 114 -15.59 9.91 1.81
N MET A 115 -16.28 9.32 0.84
CA MET A 115 -16.14 9.70 -0.57
C MET A 115 -16.61 11.13 -0.82
N SER A 116 -17.70 11.57 -0.17
CA SER A 116 -18.20 12.94 -0.28
C SER A 116 -17.20 13.98 0.26
N GLU A 117 -16.62 13.69 1.43
CA GLU A 117 -15.59 14.54 2.05
C GLU A 117 -14.35 14.61 1.15
N LEU A 118 -13.80 13.47 0.74
CA LEU A 118 -12.59 13.41 -0.08
C LEU A 118 -12.76 14.01 -1.48
N LEU A 119 -13.96 13.96 -2.08
CA LEU A 119 -14.24 14.64 -3.35
C LEU A 119 -14.26 16.16 -3.21
N THR A 120 -14.62 16.66 -2.03
CA THR A 120 -14.65 18.08 -1.72
C THR A 120 -13.26 18.59 -1.35
N GLU A 121 -12.58 17.89 -0.45
CA GLU A 121 -11.27 18.29 0.08
C GLU A 121 -10.11 17.98 -0.88
N LYS A 122 -10.19 16.87 -1.64
CA LYS A 122 -9.14 16.38 -2.53
C LYS A 122 -7.76 16.38 -1.84
N GLY A 123 -6.75 16.99 -2.44
CA GLY A 123 -5.41 17.12 -1.88
C GLY A 123 -5.31 17.93 -0.58
N ALA A 124 -6.31 18.76 -0.23
CA ALA A 124 -6.32 19.53 1.00
C ALA A 124 -6.30 18.62 2.24
N TYR A 125 -6.97 17.47 2.18
CA TYR A 125 -6.91 16.42 3.20
C TYR A 125 -5.47 16.00 3.51
N PHE A 126 -4.67 15.70 2.47
CA PHE A 126 -3.27 15.32 2.65
C PHE A 126 -2.39 16.46 3.15
N ARG A 127 -2.63 17.69 2.68
CA ARG A 127 -1.96 18.90 3.18
C ARG A 127 -2.19 19.05 4.69
N ASP A 128 -3.42 18.86 5.16
CA ASP A 128 -3.78 19.07 6.56
C ASP A 128 -3.19 17.99 7.47
N LEU A 129 -3.13 16.74 7.01
CA LEU A 129 -2.37 15.67 7.67
C LEU A 129 -0.87 16.01 7.79
N LEU A 130 -0.25 16.50 6.71
CA LEU A 130 1.17 16.86 6.71
C LEU A 130 1.47 18.07 7.57
N ARG A 131 0.59 19.08 7.61
CA ARG A 131 0.75 20.25 8.49
C ARG A 131 0.67 19.85 9.96
N SER A 132 -0.25 18.96 10.30
CA SER A 132 -0.50 18.54 11.68
C SER A 132 0.58 17.60 12.22
N HIS A 133 1.04 16.64 11.39
CA HIS A 133 1.94 15.56 11.85
C HIS A 133 3.33 15.58 11.21
N GLY A 134 3.53 16.28 10.10
CA GLY A 134 4.80 16.33 9.36
C GLY A 134 6.01 16.78 10.19
N PRO A 135 5.92 17.84 11.02
CA PRO A 135 7.05 18.28 11.84
C PRO A 135 7.57 17.19 12.81
N ALA A 136 6.66 16.42 13.42
CA ALA A 136 7.03 15.34 14.33
C ALA A 136 7.62 14.13 13.59
N LEU A 137 7.10 13.83 12.39
CA LEU A 137 7.55 12.69 11.57
C LEU A 137 8.90 12.93 10.88
N ARG A 138 9.20 14.19 10.57
CA ARG A 138 10.41 14.60 9.85
C ARG A 138 11.00 15.86 10.48
N PRO A 139 11.54 15.77 11.72
CA PRO A 139 12.09 16.94 12.42
C PRO A 139 13.31 17.56 11.72
N ASN A 140 13.98 16.78 10.86
CA ASN A 140 15.15 17.23 10.11
C ASN A 140 14.77 18.05 8.86
N LEU A 141 13.50 18.10 8.46
CA LEU A 141 13.06 18.91 7.33
C LEU A 141 12.83 20.34 7.78
N SER A 142 13.30 21.30 6.98
CA SER A 142 12.99 22.71 7.23
C SER A 142 11.48 22.96 7.09
N ALA A 143 10.96 23.95 7.83
CA ALA A 143 9.56 24.36 7.72
C ALA A 143 9.17 24.72 6.27
N ARG A 144 10.10 25.32 5.51
CA ARG A 144 9.92 25.62 4.09
C ARG A 144 9.72 24.35 3.26
N THR A 145 10.59 23.35 3.44
CA THR A 145 10.48 22.08 2.72
C THR A 145 9.17 21.35 3.04
N LEU A 146 8.74 21.33 4.31
CA LEU A 146 7.45 20.76 4.69
C LEU A 146 6.28 21.53 4.07
N SER A 147 6.38 22.86 3.98
CA SER A 147 5.38 23.69 3.29
C SER A 147 5.30 23.35 1.81
N ASP A 148 6.44 23.23 1.11
CA ASP A 148 6.49 22.90 -0.32
C ASP A 148 5.88 21.51 -0.60
N ILE A 149 6.17 20.53 0.26
CA ILE A 149 5.58 19.18 0.18
C ILE A 149 4.05 19.26 0.41
N SER A 150 3.61 20.05 1.39
CA SER A 150 2.18 20.21 1.69
C SER A 150 1.43 20.89 0.53
N SER A 151 2.03 21.89 -0.12
CA SER A 151 1.46 22.51 -1.32
C SER A 151 1.42 21.55 -2.51
N THR A 152 2.40 20.67 -2.64
CA THR A 152 2.38 19.60 -3.65
C THR A 152 1.23 18.61 -3.39
N ALA A 153 0.98 18.27 -2.12
CA ALA A 153 -0.12 17.42 -1.74
C ALA A 153 -1.48 18.07 -2.04
N GLU A 154 -1.62 19.37 -1.77
CA GLU A 154 -2.83 20.15 -2.02
C GLU A 154 -3.23 20.19 -3.50
N ALA A 155 -2.25 20.23 -4.41
CA ALA A 155 -2.48 20.23 -5.85
C ALA A 155 -2.96 18.87 -6.40
N MET A 156 -3.03 17.83 -5.56
CA MET A 156 -3.50 16.52 -6.00
C MET A 156 -5.01 16.51 -6.24
N ASP A 157 -5.40 16.10 -7.44
CA ASP A 157 -6.79 15.75 -7.73
C ASP A 157 -7.23 14.47 -7.02
N PHE A 158 -8.54 14.23 -7.02
CA PHE A 158 -9.11 13.04 -6.44
C PHE A 158 -8.51 11.77 -7.07
N CYS A 159 -7.90 10.93 -6.24
CA CYS A 159 -7.22 9.72 -6.68
C CYS A 159 -7.34 8.60 -5.62
N PRO A 160 -7.05 7.33 -5.99
CA PRO A 160 -7.13 6.19 -5.06
C PRO A 160 -6.29 6.38 -3.79
N GLN A 161 -5.18 7.10 -3.90
CA GLN A 161 -4.27 7.34 -2.79
C GLN A 161 -4.96 8.10 -1.66
N LEU A 162 -5.84 9.07 -1.95
CA LEU A 162 -6.60 9.80 -0.92
C LEU A 162 -7.48 8.87 -0.11
N VAL A 163 -8.23 7.99 -0.80
CA VAL A 163 -9.10 6.99 -0.17
C VAL A 163 -8.28 6.02 0.68
N ILE A 164 -7.13 5.57 0.17
CA ILE A 164 -6.20 4.70 0.92
C ILE A 164 -5.71 5.41 2.18
N GLY A 165 -5.34 6.69 2.09
CA GLY A 165 -4.89 7.49 3.21
C GLY A 165 -5.96 7.58 4.31
N ASN A 166 -7.21 7.85 3.94
CA ASN A 166 -8.33 7.90 4.89
C ASN A 166 -8.64 6.54 5.53
N ILE A 167 -8.53 5.45 4.78
CA ILE A 167 -8.63 4.10 5.36
C ILE A 167 -7.50 3.85 6.36
N ILE A 168 -6.26 4.27 6.06
CA ILE A 168 -5.12 4.15 6.98
C ILE A 168 -5.36 4.97 8.24
N GLU A 169 -5.80 6.21 8.12
CA GLU A 169 -6.12 7.09 9.24
C GLU A 169 -7.14 6.44 10.18
N ASN A 170 -8.26 5.95 9.63
CA ASN A 170 -9.30 5.28 10.40
C ASN A 170 -8.88 3.94 11.02
N THR A 171 -7.82 3.31 10.50
CA THR A 171 -7.36 1.99 10.98
C THR A 171 -6.20 2.10 11.97
N TYR A 172 -5.25 3.01 11.73
CA TYR A 172 -3.97 3.11 12.45
C TYR A 172 -3.69 4.49 13.03
N GLY A 173 -4.55 5.47 12.77
CA GLY A 173 -4.42 6.84 13.24
C GLY A 173 -3.78 7.81 12.24
N PRO A 174 -3.89 9.12 12.50
CA PRO A 174 -3.52 10.17 11.55
C PRO A 174 -2.01 10.28 11.34
N GLU A 175 -1.17 9.93 12.33
CA GLU A 175 0.29 9.91 12.17
C GLU A 175 0.74 8.91 11.10
N GLU A 176 0.14 7.72 11.09
CA GLU A 176 0.50 6.68 10.11
C GLU A 176 -0.01 7.04 8.71
N ALA A 177 -1.18 7.71 8.64
CA ALA A 177 -1.68 8.28 7.40
C ALA A 177 -0.72 9.36 6.85
N ALA A 178 -0.23 10.28 7.71
CA ALA A 178 0.75 11.27 7.30
C ALA A 178 2.08 10.65 6.82
N ARG A 179 2.56 9.57 7.46
CA ARG A 179 3.71 8.79 6.96
C ARG A 179 3.46 8.22 5.57
N TYR A 180 2.25 7.70 5.35
CA TYR A 180 1.84 7.22 4.04
C TYR A 180 1.82 8.35 2.99
N VAL A 181 1.29 9.53 3.30
CA VAL A 181 1.30 10.69 2.40
C VAL A 181 2.74 11.04 1.99
N LEU A 182 3.66 11.13 2.95
CA LEU A 182 5.09 11.35 2.66
C LEU A 182 5.66 10.28 1.73
N ALA A 183 5.30 9.01 1.93
CA ALA A 183 5.75 7.92 1.07
C ALA A 183 5.16 7.98 -0.35
N VAL A 184 3.90 8.39 -0.50
CA VAL A 184 3.26 8.61 -1.80
C VAL A 184 3.97 9.72 -2.57
N LEU A 185 4.18 10.87 -1.93
CA LEU A 185 4.84 12.02 -2.56
C LEU A 185 6.31 11.75 -2.91
N ALA A 186 7.00 10.95 -2.08
CA ALA A 186 8.36 10.49 -2.35
C ALA A 186 8.44 9.35 -3.39
N ARG A 187 7.31 8.88 -3.93
CA ARG A 187 7.21 7.71 -4.83
C ARG A 187 7.76 6.41 -4.24
N GLN A 188 7.70 6.27 -2.92
CA GLN A 188 8.13 5.09 -2.16
C GLN A 188 6.97 4.13 -1.84
N ALA A 189 5.74 4.50 -2.24
CA ALA A 189 4.55 3.69 -2.06
C ALA A 189 4.29 2.68 -3.21
N TYR A 190 5.13 2.69 -4.26
CA TYR A 190 4.98 1.85 -5.47
C TYR A 190 5.83 0.58 -5.43
#